data_AF-A0A2V7RQG7-F1
#
_entry.id   AF-A0A2V7RQG7-F1
#
_cell.length_a   1.000
_cell.length_b   1.000
_cell.length_c   1.000
_cell.angle_alpha   90.00
_cell.angle_beta   90.00
_cell.angle_gamma   90.00
#
_symmetry.space_group_name_H-M   'P 1'
#
loop_
_entity.id
_entity.type
_entity.pdbx_description
1 polymer ?
#
loop_
_entity_poly.entity_id
_entity_poly.type
_entity_poly.pdbx_seq_one_letter_code
_entity_poly.pdbx_strand_id
1 'polypeptide(L)'
;MRILVIGATGTIGKAVLAALGGRHEIIPASRQKAREKVDIADLASLRALLERVGRVDAIVSAAGNAAWKPLAKLTDEDFAFSV
;
A
#
# COMPACT_ATOMS: atom_id res chain seq x y z
N MET A 1 16.77 -9.64 3.20
CA MET A 1 15.33 -9.83 3.40
C MET A 1 14.59 -9.35 2.17
N ARG A 2 13.47 -9.99 1.86
CA ARG A 2 12.57 -9.67 0.77
C ARG A 2 11.33 -9.00 1.34
N ILE A 3 11.08 -7.75 0.95
CA ILE A 3 10.09 -6.88 1.60
C ILE A 3 9.10 -6.35 0.55
N LEU A 4 7.81 -6.62 0.75
CA LEU A 4 6.73 -6.02 -0.03
C LEU A 4 6.35 -4.66 0.57
N VAL A 5 6.41 -3.59 -0.23
CA VAL A 5 6.02 -2.24 0.20
C VAL A 5 4.79 -1.80 -0.59
N ILE A 6 3.63 -1.73 0.05
CA ILE A 6 2.37 -1.25 -0.54
C ILE A 6 2.28 0.26 -0.33
N GLY A 7 1.92 1.01 -1.37
CA GLY A 7 1.97 2.48 -1.36
C GLY A 7 3.35 3.04 -1.71
N ALA A 8 4.22 2.23 -2.32
CA ALA A 8 5.63 2.53 -2.60
C ALA A 8 5.86 3.81 -3.43
N THR A 9 4.84 4.29 -4.17
CA THR A 9 4.94 5.47 -5.04
C THR A 9 4.45 6.76 -4.39
N GLY A 10 3.86 6.68 -3.18
CA GLY A 10 3.47 7.85 -2.38
C GLY A 10 4.65 8.50 -1.66
N THR A 11 4.43 9.65 -1.03
CA THR A 11 5.49 10.42 -0.34
C THR A 11 6.20 9.58 0.74
N ILE A 12 5.43 8.94 1.62
CA ILE A 12 5.98 8.07 2.68
C ILE A 12 6.61 6.81 2.08
N GLY A 13 5.92 6.16 1.14
CA GLY A 13 6.43 4.95 0.48
C GLY A 13 7.80 5.15 -0.18
N LYS A 14 8.02 6.28 -0.87
CA LYS A 14 9.32 6.62 -1.44
C LYS A 14 10.43 6.75 -0.40
N ALA A 15 10.13 7.36 0.76
CA ALA A 15 11.09 7.46 1.85
C ALA A 15 11.43 6.08 2.44
N VAL A 16 10.44 5.19 2.56
CA VAL A 16 10.64 3.79 2.96
C VAL A 16 11.54 3.06 1.95
N LEU A 17 11.30 3.20 0.65
CA LEU A 17 12.15 2.62 -0.39
C LEU A 17 13.61 3.10 -0.25
N ALA A 18 13.83 4.40 -0.03
CA ALA A 18 15.16 4.96 0.13
C ALA A 18 15.88 4.40 1.38
N ALA A 19 15.17 4.26 2.50
CA ALA A 19 15.75 3.77 3.76
C ALA A 19 16.07 2.27 3.76
N LEU A 20 15.33 1.47 2.97
CA LEU A 20 15.44 0.01 2.96
C LEU A 20 16.16 -0.55 1.73
N GLY A 21 16.12 0.14 0.58
CA GLY A 21 16.57 -0.37 -0.72
C GLY A 21 18.05 -0.69 -0.82
N GLY A 22 18.89 -0.10 0.04
CA GLY A 22 20.33 -0.41 0.07
C GLY A 22 20.68 -1.72 0.78
N ARG A 23 19.73 -2.36 1.49
CA ARG A 23 19.99 -3.54 2.36
C ARG A 23 19.06 -4.71 2.09
N HIS A 24 17.96 -4.49 1.40
CA HIS A 24 16.88 -5.45 1.24
C HIS A 24 16.37 -5.48 -0.20
N GLU A 25 15.89 -6.64 -0.64
CA GLU A 25 15.15 -6.75 -1.90
C GLU A 25 13.76 -6.17 -1.68
N ILE A 26 13.46 -5.06 -2.36
CA ILE A 26 12.16 -4.39 -2.23
C ILE A 26 11.27 -4.72 -3.42
N ILE A 27 10.04 -5.12 -3.11
CA ILE A 27 8.96 -5.35 -4.08
C ILE A 27 7.97 -4.19 -3.96
N PRO A 28 8.04 -3.19 -4.83
CA PRO A 28 7.15 -2.03 -4.76
C PRO A 28 5.77 -2.37 -5.33
N ALA A 29 4.74 -2.13 -4.53
CA ALA A 29 3.34 -2.24 -4.94
C ALA A 29 2.58 -0.91 -4.77
N SER A 30 1.69 -0.61 -5.69
CA SER A 30 0.77 0.54 -5.59
C SER A 30 -0.41 0.38 -6.53
N ARG A 31 -1.46 1.20 -6.35
CA ARG A 31 -2.67 1.12 -7.16
C ARG A 31 -2.44 1.31 -8.66
N GLN A 32 -1.49 2.16 -9.04
CA GLN A 32 -1.34 2.56 -10.46
C GLN A 32 0.10 2.57 -10.98
N LYS A 33 1.06 3.07 -10.19
CA LYS A 33 2.37 3.51 -10.70
C LYS A 33 3.52 2.54 -10.42
N ALA A 34 3.27 1.46 -9.69
CA ALA A 34 4.28 0.45 -9.38
C ALA A 34 4.11 -0.77 -10.27
N ARG A 35 5.17 -1.58 -10.38
CA ARG A 35 5.15 -2.84 -11.14
C ARG A 35 4.07 -3.78 -10.61
N GLU A 36 4.07 -4.00 -9.30
CA GLU A 36 3.01 -4.77 -8.66
C GLU A 36 1.79 -3.86 -8.43
N LYS A 37 0.69 -4.18 -9.10
CA LYS A 37 -0.58 -3.46 -8.94
C LYS A 37 -1.42 -4.13 -7.86
N VAL A 38 -1.98 -3.30 -6.99
CA VAL A 38 -2.90 -3.74 -5.93
C VAL A 38 -3.87 -2.63 -5.57
N ASP A 39 -5.13 -3.00 -5.40
CA ASP A 39 -6.10 -2.16 -4.71
C ASP A 39 -6.36 -2.74 -3.32
N ILE A 40 -6.02 -1.97 -2.28
CA ILE A 40 -6.13 -2.42 -0.89
C ILE A 40 -7.58 -2.48 -0.40
N ALA A 41 -8.50 -1.85 -1.13
CA ALA A 41 -9.95 -1.91 -0.88
C ALA A 41 -10.57 -3.23 -1.38
N ASP A 42 -9.86 -3.99 -2.23
CA ASP A 42 -10.36 -5.21 -2.85
C ASP A 42 -9.56 -6.43 -2.37
N LEU A 43 -10.24 -7.31 -1.63
CA LEU A 43 -9.67 -8.54 -1.11
C LEU A 43 -9.16 -9.47 -2.22
N ALA A 44 -9.82 -9.52 -3.38
CA ALA A 44 -9.37 -10.34 -4.50
C ALA A 44 -8.07 -9.79 -5.08
N SER A 45 -7.96 -8.47 -5.21
CA SER A 45 -6.72 -7.78 -5.63
C SER A 45 -5.55 -8.08 -4.68
N LEU A 46 -5.78 -8.04 -3.36
CA LEU A 46 -4.78 -8.38 -2.35
C LEU A 46 -4.33 -9.84 -2.43
N ARG A 47 -5.27 -10.79 -2.55
CA ARG A 47 -4.94 -12.22 -2.70
C ARG A 47 -4.09 -12.45 -3.94
N ALA A 48 -4.50 -11.88 -5.08
CA ALA A 48 -3.78 -12.01 -6.34
C ALA A 48 -2.37 -11.38 -6.27
N LEU A 49 -2.20 -10.27 -5.53
CA LEU A 49 -0.88 -9.70 -5.26
C LEU A 49 -0.02 -10.69 -4.48
N LEU A 50 -0.51 -11.21 -3.35
CA LEU A 50 0.26 -12.08 -2.47
C LEU A 50 0.66 -13.39 -3.17
N GLU A 51 -0.23 -13.94 -4.00
CA GLU A 51 0.06 -15.11 -4.84
C GLU A 51 1.19 -14.83 -5.85
N ARG A 52 1.13 -13.70 -6.57
CA ARG A 52 2.19 -13.32 -7.54
C ARG A 52 3.52 -13.00 -6.88
N VAL A 53 3.48 -12.27 -5.76
CA VAL A 53 4.67 -11.85 -5.01
C VAL A 53 5.34 -13.06 -4.34
N GLY A 54 4.54 -14.02 -3.88
CA GLY A 54 4.99 -15.19 -3.15
C GLY A 54 5.48 -14.83 -1.74
N ARG A 55 6.31 -15.70 -1.16
CA ARG A 55 6.80 -15.52 0.21
C ARG A 55 7.71 -14.29 0.32
N VAL A 56 7.49 -13.51 1.37
CA VAL A 56 8.30 -12.36 1.78
C VAL A 56 8.60 -12.46 3.27
N ASP A 57 9.66 -11.80 3.70
CA ASP A 57 10.05 -11.75 5.11
C ASP A 57 9.25 -10.67 5.87
N ALA A 58 8.78 -9.64 5.16
CA ALA A 58 7.99 -8.57 5.73
C ALA A 58 7.06 -7.92 4.68
N ILE A 59 5.95 -7.35 5.17
CA ILE A 59 5.04 -6.50 4.41
C ILE A 59 4.95 -5.15 5.12
N VAL A 60 5.14 -4.06 4.39
CA VAL A 60 4.97 -2.69 4.85
C VAL A 60 3.81 -2.06 4.09
N SER A 61 2.81 -1.55 4.81
CA SER A 61 1.75 -0.73 4.22
C SER A 61 1.99 0.74 4.52
N ALA A 62 2.27 1.51 3.47
CA ALA A 62 2.30 2.97 3.47
C ALA A 62 1.22 3.53 2.51
N ALA A 63 0.17 2.75 2.28
CA ALA A 63 -1.00 3.13 1.49
C ALA A 63 -2.19 3.35 2.43
N GLY A 64 -3.09 4.21 1.99
CA GLY A 64 -4.37 4.46 2.63
C GLY A 64 -5.01 5.69 2.02
N ASN A 65 -6.34 5.74 2.04
CA ASN A 65 -7.11 6.90 1.62
C ASN A 65 -8.19 7.14 2.66
N ALA A 66 -8.43 8.41 2.98
CA ALA A 66 -9.51 8.80 3.86
C ALA A 66 -10.22 10.03 3.30
N ALA A 67 -11.46 10.27 3.72
CA ALA A 67 -12.13 11.53 3.47
C ALA A 67 -11.57 12.62 4.39
N TRP A 68 -11.35 13.81 3.84
CA TRP A 68 -10.84 14.97 4.60
C TRP A 68 -11.92 16.05 4.65
N LYS A 69 -12.62 16.12 5.79
CA LYS A 69 -13.70 17.08 6.05
C LYS A 69 -13.69 17.48 7.53
N PRO A 70 -14.29 18.63 7.90
CA PRO A 70 -14.57 18.93 9.31
C PRO A 70 -15.34 17.79 9.96
N LEU A 71 -15.05 17.48 11.22
CA LEU A 71 -15.64 16.32 11.93
C LEU A 71 -17.17 16.30 11.86
N ALA A 72 -17.82 17.46 12.08
CA ALA A 72 -19.28 17.59 12.02
C ALA A 72 -19.89 17.39 10.61
N LYS A 73 -19.06 17.26 9.57
CA LYS A 73 -19.46 17.05 8.17
C LYS A 73 -19.04 15.68 7.61
N LEU A 74 -18.40 14.84 8.42
CA LEU A 74 -18.12 13.46 8.03
C LEU A 74 -19.41 12.65 8.08
N THR A 75 -19.62 11.82 7.07
CA THR A 75 -20.76 10.88 7.02
C THR A 75 -20.28 9.43 7.16
N ASP A 76 -21.20 8.49 7.36
CA ASP A 76 -20.85 7.07 7.44
C ASP A 76 -20.21 6.57 6.14
N GLU A 77 -20.61 7.12 4.99
CA GLU A 77 -20.00 6.82 3.69
C GLU A 77 -18.53 7.28 3.60
N ASP A 78 -18.18 8.39 4.25
CA ASP A 78 -16.79 8.87 4.32
C ASP A 78 -15.90 7.90 5.11
N PHE A 79 -16.43 7.31 6.18
CA PHE A 79 -15.73 6.28 6.95
C PHE A 79 -15.67 4.96 6.17
N ALA A 80 -16.76 4.55 5.53
CA ALA A 80 -16.81 3.32 4.72
C ALA A 80 -15.90 3.37 3.48
N PHE A 81 -15.66 4.57 2.91
CA PHE A 81 -14.69 4.79 1.84
C PHE A 81 -13.24 4.62 2.29
N SER A 82 -12.96 4.86 3.58
CA SER A 82 -11.59 4.94 4.07
C SER A 82 -10.94 3.55 4.11
N VAL A 83 -9.70 3.46 3.61
CA VAL A 83 -8.92 2.23 3.48
C VAL A 83 -7.47 2.43 3.91
#